data_AF-A0AAU8T9K9-F1
#
_entry.id   AF-A0AAU8T9K9-F1
#
_cell.length_a   1.000
_cell.length_b   1.000
_cell.length_c   1.000
_cell.angle_alpha   90.00
_cell.angle_beta   90.00
_cell.angle_gamma   90.00
#
_symmetry.space_group_name_H-M   'P 1'
#
loop_
_entity.id
_entity.type
_entity.pdbx_description
1 polymer ?
#
loop_
_entity_poly.entity_id
_entity_poly.type
_entity_poly.pdbx_seq_one_letter_code
_entity_poly.pdbx_strand_id
1 'polypeptide(L)'
;MACSESLALFISPQDGSFWLRGIDERLLWNTLKSTVSDAFGPLIQGGIDHQNGYEWISLRGISFGDIPCGLGLCFHFGKLSEMCFNVTLPTAGLNRDWPTRATSEREVEFVREQLKTQVNRSFATGVEQFEWGSIWSVFDKRGQQASSGLRYRDLS
;
A
#
# COMPACT_ATOMS: atom_id res chain seq x y z
N MET A 1 20.69 0.85 -18.83
CA MET A 1 19.30 0.90 -18.35
C MET A 1 19.36 1.56 -16.98
N ALA A 2 18.97 2.83 -16.85
CA ALA A 2 19.05 3.50 -15.56
C ALA A 2 18.06 2.82 -14.60
N CYS A 3 18.58 2.23 -13.52
CA CYS A 3 17.76 1.77 -12.42
C CYS A 3 17.18 3.04 -11.80
N SER A 4 15.92 3.39 -12.11
CA SER A 4 15.30 4.50 -11.39
C SER A 4 15.20 4.06 -9.94
N GLU A 5 15.84 4.78 -9.02
CA GLU A 5 15.78 4.43 -7.60
C GLU A 5 14.32 4.51 -7.13
N SER A 6 13.77 3.39 -6.70
CA SER A 6 12.43 3.36 -6.10
C SER A 6 12.46 4.00 -4.73
N LEU A 7 11.46 4.81 -4.40
CA LEU A 7 11.34 5.43 -3.09
C LEU A 7 10.76 4.45 -2.07
N ALA A 8 11.47 4.23 -0.96
CA ALA A 8 11.05 3.27 0.06
C ALA A 8 9.84 3.77 0.86
N LEU A 9 8.80 2.94 0.97
CA LEU A 9 7.59 3.18 1.76
C LEU A 9 7.81 2.84 3.24
N PHE A 10 7.40 3.77 4.11
CA PHE A 10 7.40 3.62 5.57
C PHE A 10 6.01 3.85 6.15
N ILE A 11 5.65 3.07 7.17
CA ILE A 11 4.37 3.17 7.88
C ILE A 11 4.62 3.36 9.38
N SER A 12 3.95 4.34 9.97
CA SER A 12 3.95 4.65 11.39
C SER A 12 2.92 3.78 12.14
N PRO A 13 3.33 2.95 13.13
CA PRO A 13 2.37 2.25 13.98
C PRO A 13 1.59 3.19 14.90
N GLN A 14 2.07 4.40 15.16
CA GLN A 14 1.49 5.31 16.15
C GLN A 14 0.15 5.89 15.70
N ASP A 15 0.05 6.27 14.43
CA ASP A 15 -1.08 7.04 13.90
C ASP A 15 -1.53 6.57 12.50
N GLY A 16 -0.86 5.56 11.94
CA GLY A 16 -1.14 5.04 10.61
C GLY A 16 -0.65 5.94 9.49
N SER A 17 0.09 7.02 9.80
CA SER A 17 0.71 7.84 8.77
C SER A 17 1.74 7.03 7.98
N PHE A 18 1.91 7.37 6.70
CA PHE A 18 2.92 6.76 5.85
C PHE A 18 3.60 7.81 4.97
N TRP A 19 4.82 7.52 4.55
CA TRP A 19 5.62 8.41 3.71
C TRP A 19 6.60 7.63 2.84
N LEU A 20 7.16 8.31 1.85
CA LEU A 20 8.18 7.77 0.97
C LEU A 20 9.53 8.40 1.31
N ARG A 21 10.61 7.60 1.27
CA ARG A 21 11.97 8.11 1.44
C ARG A 21 12.24 9.25 0.45
N GLY A 22 12.72 10.39 0.93
CA GLY A 22 13.05 11.55 0.09
C GLY A 22 11.86 12.44 -0.26
N ILE A 23 10.67 12.16 0.28
CA ILE A 23 9.52 13.07 0.26
C ILE A 23 9.17 13.42 1.71
N ASP A 24 9.10 14.72 2.01
CA ASP A 24 8.89 15.22 3.37
C ASP A 24 7.43 15.06 3.83
N GLU A 25 6.47 15.13 2.90
CA GLU A 25 5.05 14.92 3.19
C GLU A 25 4.76 13.52 3.74
N ARG A 26 4.15 13.52 4.93
CA ARG A 26 3.51 12.34 5.53
C ARG A 26 2.02 12.36 5.23
N LEU A 27 1.51 11.24 4.75
CA LEU A 27 0.10 11.05 4.46
C LEU A 27 -0.59 10.35 5.63
N LEU A 28 -1.68 10.92 6.12
CA LEU A 28 -2.49 10.41 7.22
C LEU A 28 -3.99 10.50 6.85
N TRP A 29 -4.87 9.90 7.65
CA TRP A 29 -6.32 10.07 7.56
C TRP A 29 -6.74 11.51 7.27
N ASN A 30 -7.72 11.70 6.37
CA ASN A 30 -8.20 13.00 5.94
C ASN A 30 -7.21 13.90 5.19
N THR A 31 -6.01 13.42 4.88
CA THR A 31 -5.11 14.16 3.96
C THR A 31 -5.83 14.41 2.64
N LEU A 32 -5.80 15.65 2.16
CA LEU A 32 -6.49 16.03 0.94
C LEU A 32 -5.79 15.44 -0.28
N LYS A 33 -6.58 15.05 -1.28
CA LYS A 33 -6.05 14.61 -2.59
C LYS A 33 -5.16 15.67 -3.24
N SER A 34 -5.44 16.96 -3.04
CA SER A 34 -4.60 18.05 -3.53
C SER A 34 -3.20 17.99 -2.92
N THR A 35 -3.08 17.78 -1.61
CA THR A 35 -1.79 17.59 -0.92
C THR A 35 -0.99 16.44 -1.53
N VAL A 36 -1.66 15.33 -1.86
CA VAL A 36 -1.01 14.20 -2.52
C VAL A 36 -0.58 14.54 -3.94
N SER A 37 -1.41 15.28 -4.68
CA SER A 37 -1.10 15.69 -6.05
C SER A 37 0.11 16.62 -6.10
N ASP A 38 0.21 17.54 -5.12
CA ASP A 38 1.30 18.51 -5.04
C ASP A 38 2.63 17.84 -4.65
N ALA A 39 2.62 16.96 -3.65
CA ALA A 39 3.85 16.34 -3.14
C ALA A 39 4.30 15.08 -3.91
N PHE A 40 3.36 14.31 -4.47
CA PHE A 40 3.63 13.01 -5.11
C PHE A 40 3.40 13.02 -6.63
N GLY A 41 3.08 14.17 -7.22
CA GLY A 41 2.72 14.35 -8.63
C GLY A 41 3.58 13.54 -9.64
N PRO A 42 4.92 13.59 -9.57
CA PRO A 42 5.79 12.83 -10.46
C PRO A 42 5.63 11.30 -10.40
N LEU A 43 5.09 10.77 -9.29
CA LEU A 43 4.88 9.34 -9.08
C LEU A 43 3.49 8.86 -9.51
N ILE A 44 2.55 9.78 -9.74
CA ILE A 44 1.17 9.44 -10.12
C ILE A 44 1.18 8.81 -11.51
N GLN A 45 0.73 7.55 -11.58
CA GLN A 45 0.59 6.80 -12.83
C GLN A 45 -0.81 6.96 -13.44
N GLY A 46 -1.82 7.16 -12.61
CA GLY A 46 -3.21 7.30 -13.05
C GLY A 46 -4.18 7.28 -11.88
N GLY A 47 -5.48 7.34 -12.20
CA GLY A 47 -6.55 7.27 -11.21
C GLY A 47 -7.90 6.96 -11.82
N ILE A 48 -8.85 6.59 -10.97
CA ILE A 48 -10.22 6.22 -11.31
C ILE A 48 -11.16 6.89 -10.31
N ASP A 49 -12.05 7.75 -10.80
CA ASP A 49 -13.17 8.30 -10.04
C ASP A 49 -14.41 7.41 -10.27
N HIS A 50 -14.95 6.87 -9.18
CA HIS A 50 -16.14 6.03 -9.22
C HIS A 50 -17.45 6.83 -9.25
N GLN A 51 -17.38 8.18 -9.20
CA GLN A 51 -18.52 9.10 -9.25
C GLN A 51 -19.55 8.89 -8.12
N ASN A 52 -19.10 8.31 -7.00
CA ASN A 52 -19.90 8.04 -5.81
C ASN A 52 -19.23 8.57 -4.53
N GLY A 53 -18.32 9.53 -4.68
CA GLY A 53 -17.49 10.07 -3.61
C GLY A 53 -16.16 9.32 -3.43
N TYR A 54 -15.99 8.12 -4.01
CA TYR A 54 -14.74 7.38 -3.96
C TYR A 54 -13.88 7.60 -5.21
N GLU A 55 -12.60 7.85 -4.98
CA GLU A 55 -11.60 7.95 -6.03
C GLU A 55 -10.33 7.19 -5.63
N TRP A 56 -9.72 6.49 -6.60
CA TRP A 56 -8.43 5.85 -6.43
C TRP A 56 -7.37 6.54 -7.29
N ILE A 57 -6.17 6.74 -6.74
CA ILE A 57 -4.98 7.07 -7.53
C ILE A 57 -3.92 5.99 -7.34
N SER A 58 -3.15 5.72 -8.39
CA SER A 58 -2.06 4.76 -8.38
C SER A 58 -0.72 5.48 -8.50
N LEU A 59 0.22 5.14 -7.61
CA LEU A 59 1.59 5.63 -7.61
C LEU A 59 2.55 4.51 -8.02
N ARG A 60 3.63 4.88 -8.72
CA ARG A 60 4.72 3.97 -9.16
C ARG A 60 6.08 4.48 -8.73
N GLY A 61 7.13 3.68 -8.94
CA GLY A 61 8.50 4.04 -8.53
C GLY A 61 8.70 3.95 -7.03
N ILE A 62 7.95 3.07 -6.37
CA ILE A 62 7.96 2.85 -4.92
C ILE A 62 8.54 1.47 -4.64
N SER A 63 9.18 1.32 -3.49
CA SER A 63 9.62 0.02 -2.97
C SER A 63 9.11 -0.23 -1.56
N PHE A 64 8.95 -1.50 -1.21
CA PHE A 64 8.65 -1.96 0.13
C PHE A 64 9.62 -3.09 0.49
N GLY A 65 10.49 -2.86 1.47
CA GLY A 65 11.59 -3.79 1.78
C GLY A 65 12.50 -4.05 0.58
N ASP A 66 12.87 -3.00 -0.16
CA ASP A 66 13.70 -3.04 -1.38
C ASP A 66 13.10 -3.78 -2.58
N ILE A 67 11.85 -4.26 -2.48
CA ILE A 67 11.11 -4.86 -3.59
C ILE A 67 10.21 -3.81 -4.25
N PRO A 68 10.18 -3.71 -5.59
CA PRO A 68 9.24 -2.84 -6.30
C PRO A 68 7.79 -3.07 -5.85
N CYS A 69 7.09 -1.97 -5.62
CA CYS A 69 5.75 -1.96 -5.06
C CYS A 69 4.86 -0.97 -5.80
N GLY A 70 3.63 -1.39 -6.11
CA GLY A 70 2.57 -0.48 -6.54
C GLY A 70 1.77 -0.01 -5.35
N LEU A 71 1.43 1.28 -5.30
CA LEU A 71 0.68 1.90 -4.21
C LEU A 71 -0.61 2.52 -4.76
N GLY A 72 -1.76 2.09 -4.24
CA GLY A 72 -3.06 2.67 -4.53
C GLY A 72 -3.57 3.45 -3.33
N LEU A 73 -3.99 4.70 -3.53
CA LEU A 73 -4.57 5.54 -2.49
C LEU A 73 -6.05 5.78 -2.78
N CYS A 74 -6.89 5.50 -1.80
CA CYS A 74 -8.33 5.69 -1.85
C CYS A 74 -8.72 6.98 -1.13
N PHE A 75 -9.51 7.79 -1.79
CA PHE A 75 -10.07 9.02 -1.25
C PHE A 75 -11.58 8.90 -1.19
N HIS A 76 -12.18 9.32 -0.07
CA HIS A 76 -13.61 9.51 0.07
C HIS A 76 -13.91 11.00 0.23
N PHE A 77 -14.68 11.58 -0.69
CA PHE A 77 -14.92 13.02 -0.80
C PHE A 77 -13.62 13.87 -0.75
N GLY A 78 -12.60 13.41 -1.49
CA GLY A 78 -11.30 14.09 -1.61
C GLY A 78 -10.35 13.92 -0.41
N LYS A 79 -10.72 13.09 0.57
CA LYS A 79 -9.96 12.84 1.79
C LYS A 79 -9.46 11.41 1.84
N LEU A 80 -8.18 11.22 2.16
CA LEU A 80 -7.56 9.90 2.25
C LEU A 80 -8.26 9.02 3.29
N SER A 81 -8.73 7.85 2.87
CA SER A 81 -9.46 6.89 3.70
C SER A 81 -8.77 5.52 3.77
N GLU A 82 -8.02 5.15 2.75
CA GLU A 82 -7.37 3.84 2.65
C GLU A 82 -6.17 3.89 1.70
N MET A 83 -5.23 2.98 1.95
CA MET A 83 -4.08 2.73 1.07
C MET A 83 -3.96 1.22 0.86
N CYS A 84 -3.85 0.80 -0.39
CA CYS A 84 -3.52 -0.57 -0.78
C CYS A 84 -2.13 -0.60 -1.40
N PHE A 85 -1.38 -1.68 -1.16
CA PHE A 85 -0.08 -1.85 -1.78
C PHE A 85 0.20 -3.31 -2.07
N ASN A 86 0.90 -3.55 -3.17
CA ASN A 86 1.26 -4.89 -3.60
C ASN A 86 2.72 -4.89 -4.05
N VAL A 87 3.44 -5.94 -3.70
CA VAL A 87 4.82 -6.19 -4.15
C VAL A 87 4.80 -7.23 -5.25
N THR A 88 5.81 -7.22 -6.11
CA THR A 88 6.02 -8.31 -7.07
C THR A 88 7.41 -8.89 -6.84
N LEU A 89 7.46 -10.13 -6.35
CA LEU A 89 8.72 -10.79 -6.04
C LEU A 89 9.46 -11.21 -7.35
N PRO A 90 10.80 -11.07 -7.43
CA PRO A 90 11.56 -11.40 -8.63
C PRO A 90 11.43 -12.86 -9.11
N THR A 91 11.15 -13.79 -8.19
CA THR A 91 10.98 -15.22 -8.47
C THR A 91 9.51 -15.61 -8.59
N ALA A 92 8.63 -14.68 -8.96
CA ALA A 92 7.21 -14.93 -9.12
C ALA A 92 6.96 -16.03 -10.18
N GLY A 93 6.48 -17.20 -9.73
CA GLY A 93 5.94 -18.20 -10.63
C GLY A 93 4.64 -17.66 -11.23
N LEU A 94 4.60 -17.54 -12.56
CA LEU A 94 3.43 -17.11 -13.30
C LEU A 94 2.74 -18.32 -13.94
N ASN A 95 1.41 -18.30 -13.96
CA ASN A 95 0.57 -19.19 -14.76
C ASN A 95 -0.28 -18.33 -15.70
N ARG A 96 0.02 -18.39 -17.01
CA ARG A 96 -0.63 -17.54 -18.03
C ARG A 96 -0.61 -16.06 -17.65
N ASP A 97 0.56 -15.55 -17.28
CA ASP A 97 0.80 -14.15 -16.87
C ASP A 97 0.15 -13.71 -15.54
N TRP A 98 -0.52 -14.61 -14.83
CA TRP A 98 -1.04 -14.38 -13.47
C TRP A 98 -0.15 -15.01 -12.40
N PRO A 99 0.05 -14.36 -11.24
CA PRO A 99 0.73 -14.99 -10.11
C PRO A 99 0.06 -16.31 -9.71
N THR A 100 0.85 -17.36 -9.54
CA THR A 100 0.35 -18.59 -8.92
C THR A 100 -0.05 -18.30 -7.46
N ARG A 101 -0.93 -19.12 -6.89
CA ARG A 101 -1.28 -19.03 -5.46
C ARG A 101 -0.04 -19.06 -4.55
N ALA A 102 0.92 -19.94 -4.85
CA ALA A 102 2.17 -20.02 -4.08
C ALA A 102 3.01 -18.74 -4.19
N THR A 103 2.98 -18.05 -5.33
CA THR A 103 3.61 -16.72 -5.49
C THR A 103 2.91 -15.70 -4.61
N SER A 104 1.58 -15.61 -4.67
CA SER A 104 0.79 -14.67 -3.87
C SER A 104 0.95 -14.92 -2.37
N GLU A 105 1.01 -16.17 -1.93
CA GLU A 105 1.26 -16.53 -0.53
C GLU A 105 2.67 -16.09 -0.08
N ARG A 106 3.69 -16.24 -0.92
CA ARG A 106 5.05 -15.72 -0.63
C ARG A 106 5.11 -14.19 -0.58
N GLU A 107 4.37 -13.51 -1.44
CA GLU A 107 4.25 -12.05 -1.40
C GLU A 107 3.61 -11.59 -0.08
N VAL A 108 2.57 -12.30 0.38
CA VAL A 108 1.95 -12.05 1.69
C VAL A 108 2.93 -12.30 2.83
N GLU A 109 3.67 -13.41 2.83
CA GLU A 109 4.69 -13.71 3.84
C GLU A 109 5.77 -12.62 3.88
N PHE A 110 6.29 -12.21 2.71
CA PHE A 110 7.25 -11.12 2.61
C PHE A 110 6.70 -9.82 3.19
N VAL A 111 5.49 -9.41 2.79
CA VAL A 111 4.89 -8.17 3.28
C VAL A 111 4.69 -8.23 4.80
N ARG A 112 4.26 -9.36 5.36
CA ARG A 112 4.10 -9.53 6.81
C ARG A 112 5.41 -9.38 7.56
N GLU A 113 6.52 -9.95 7.08
CA GLU A 113 7.81 -9.79 7.74
C GLU A 113 8.34 -8.34 7.67
N GLN A 114 8.11 -7.65 6.54
CA GLN A 114 8.44 -6.22 6.43
C GLN A 114 7.58 -5.37 7.37
N LEU A 115 6.26 -5.61 7.41
CA LEU A 115 5.35 -4.92 8.33
C LEU A 115 5.74 -5.18 9.78
N LYS A 116 6.03 -6.43 10.16
CA LYS A 116 6.50 -6.78 11.50
C LYS A 116 7.74 -5.99 11.90
N THR A 117 8.66 -5.77 10.96
CA THR A 117 9.86 -4.95 11.19
C THR A 117 9.51 -3.47 11.33
N GLN A 118 8.65 -2.92 10.46
CA GLN A 118 8.31 -1.48 10.49
C GLN A 118 7.40 -1.08 11.66
N VAL A 119 6.37 -1.88 11.96
CA VAL A 119 5.33 -1.53 12.93
C VAL A 119 5.43 -2.31 14.26
N ASN A 120 6.38 -3.23 14.39
CA ASN A 120 6.63 -4.04 15.59
C ASN A 120 5.38 -4.81 16.07
N ARG A 121 4.70 -5.49 15.13
CA ARG A 121 3.49 -6.32 15.34
C ARG A 121 3.61 -7.65 14.59
N SER A 122 2.85 -8.66 15.00
CA SER A 122 3.08 -10.05 14.56
C SER A 122 2.55 -10.38 13.17
N PHE A 123 1.38 -9.83 12.81
CA PHE A 123 0.59 -10.19 11.63
C PHE A 123 0.31 -11.70 11.49
N ALA A 124 0.26 -12.45 12.60
CA ALA A 124 0.04 -13.90 12.59
C ALA A 124 -1.28 -14.30 11.91
N THR A 125 -2.33 -13.51 12.11
CA THR A 125 -3.66 -13.69 11.47
C THR A 125 -3.78 -12.99 10.12
N GLY A 126 -2.76 -12.23 9.72
CA GLY A 126 -2.75 -11.38 8.52
C GLY A 126 -3.38 -10.01 8.69
N VAL A 127 -3.96 -9.69 9.85
CA VAL A 127 -4.52 -8.37 10.14
C VAL A 127 -4.10 -7.95 11.53
N GLU A 128 -3.62 -6.73 11.68
CA GLU A 128 -3.32 -6.12 12.97
C GLU A 128 -4.20 -4.87 13.15
N GLN A 129 -4.80 -4.77 14.34
CA GLN A 129 -5.69 -3.67 14.71
C GLN A 129 -4.95 -2.64 15.54
N PHE A 130 -5.25 -1.37 15.26
CA PHE A 130 -4.71 -0.21 15.94
C PHE A 130 -5.87 0.68 16.41
N GLU A 131 -5.58 1.65 17.27
CA GLU A 131 -6.60 2.62 17.71
C GLU A 131 -7.10 3.48 16.54
N TRP A 132 -6.19 3.83 15.62
CA TRP A 132 -6.47 4.64 14.44
C TRP A 132 -7.05 3.86 13.25
N GLY A 133 -7.01 2.52 13.26
CA GLY A 133 -7.40 1.72 12.09
C GLY A 133 -6.83 0.31 12.09
N SER A 134 -6.49 -0.19 10.90
CA SER A 134 -5.94 -1.53 10.72
C SER A 134 -4.93 -1.57 9.58
N ILE A 135 -4.02 -2.53 9.67
CA ILE A 135 -3.12 -2.92 8.58
C ILE A 135 -3.38 -4.39 8.28
N TRP A 136 -3.42 -4.77 7.01
CA TRP A 136 -3.56 -6.15 6.60
C TRP A 136 -2.55 -6.57 5.54
N SER A 137 -2.27 -7.87 5.52
CA SER A 137 -1.67 -8.59 4.41
C SER A 137 -2.18 -10.02 4.41
N VAL A 138 -2.99 -10.36 3.41
CA VAL A 138 -3.69 -11.65 3.29
C VAL A 138 -3.71 -12.11 1.85
N PHE A 139 -3.86 -13.42 1.65
CA PHE A 139 -4.22 -13.96 0.34
C PHE A 139 -5.72 -13.77 0.14
N ASP A 140 -6.12 -12.95 -0.83
CA ASP A 140 -7.52 -12.82 -1.22
C ASP A 140 -7.93 -13.99 -2.11
N LYS A 141 -8.83 -14.83 -1.59
CA LYS A 141 -9.36 -15.98 -2.33
C LYS A 141 -10.20 -15.59 -3.53
N ARG A 142 -10.83 -14.40 -3.52
CA ARG A 142 -11.69 -13.95 -4.64
C ARG A 142 -10.84 -13.46 -5.80
N GLY A 143 -9.85 -12.60 -5.51
CA GLY A 143 -8.88 -12.15 -6.51
C GLY A 143 -7.78 -13.17 -6.83
N GLN A 144 -7.66 -14.24 -6.04
CA GLN A 144 -6.56 -15.22 -6.12
C GLN A 144 -5.16 -14.58 -6.06
N GLN A 145 -5.03 -13.48 -5.32
CA GLN A 145 -3.83 -12.66 -5.29
C GLN A 145 -3.51 -12.18 -3.86
N ALA A 146 -2.29 -11.68 -3.66
CA ALA A 146 -1.95 -10.97 -2.44
C ALA A 146 -2.80 -9.69 -2.32
N SER A 147 -3.24 -9.39 -1.10
CA SER A 147 -3.93 -8.15 -0.77
C SER A 147 -3.31 -7.59 0.49
N SER A 148 -2.72 -6.41 0.39
CA SER A 148 -2.14 -5.70 1.54
C SER A 148 -2.53 -4.23 1.51
N GLY A 149 -2.60 -3.64 2.69
CA GLY A 149 -3.03 -2.26 2.82
C GLY A 149 -3.19 -1.81 4.26
N LEU A 150 -3.59 -0.56 4.42
CA LEU A 150 -4.07 0.01 5.66
C LEU A 150 -5.37 0.76 5.42
N ARG A 151 -6.23 0.76 6.44
CA ARG A 151 -7.53 1.43 6.42
C ARG A 151 -7.72 2.13 7.75
N TYR A 152 -8.05 3.41 7.67
CA TYR A 152 -8.37 4.20 8.85
C TYR A 152 -9.74 3.83 9.39
N ARG A 153 -9.88 3.85 10.71
CA ARG A 153 -11.20 3.73 11.34
C ARG A 153 -12.01 4.96 10.96
N ASP A 154 -13.28 4.77 10.64
CA ASP A 154 -14.19 5.89 10.50
C ASP A 154 -14.39 6.50 11.90
N LEU A 155 -13.80 7.68 12.13
CA LEU A 155 -13.90 8.41 13.41
C LEU A 155 -15.06 9.41 13.38
N SER A 156 -16.18 9.02 12.76
CA SER A 156 -17.41 9.81 12.68
C SER A 156 -17.96 10.17 14.05
#